data_AF-A0A7C9EMZ1-F1
#
_entry.id   AF-A0A7C9EMZ1-F1
#
_cell.length_a   1.000
_cell.length_b   1.000
_cell.length_c   1.000
_cell.angle_alpha   90.00
_cell.angle_beta   90.00
_cell.angle_gamma   90.00
#
_symmetry.space_group_name_H-M   'P 1'
#
loop_
_entity.id
_entity.type
_entity.pdbx_description
1 polymer ?
#
loop_
_entity_poly.entity_id
_entity_poly.type
_entity_poly.pdbx_seq_one_letter_code
_entity_poly.pdbx_strand_id
1 'polypeptide(L)'
;MASETNAMVERMPRYQPDVIKGDMDSIRYEVLNFYTKLGCDAIDESHGQDTTDLYKCISHINNLTPDVEKSDLCVLVTGALGGRFDHEAGNINVLCRFSSLR
;
A
#
# COMPACT_ATOMS: atom_id res chain seq x y z
N MET A 1 40.28 -9.95 26.63
CA MET A 1 39.52 -10.46 25.46
C MET A 1 38.12 -9.89 25.54
N ALA A 2 37.94 -8.66 25.04
CA ALA A 2 36.62 -8.09 24.86
C ALA A 2 36.12 -8.62 23.51
N SER A 3 35.08 -9.45 23.54
CA SER A 3 34.41 -9.92 22.33
C SER A 3 33.73 -8.72 21.67
N GLU A 4 34.28 -8.29 20.55
CA GLU A 4 33.74 -7.24 19.70
C GLU A 4 32.31 -7.59 19.29
N THR A 5 31.40 -6.72 19.72
CA THR A 5 30.09 -6.42 19.16
C THR A 5 30.00 -6.67 17.65
N ASN A 6 29.21 -7.67 17.25
CA ASN A 6 28.47 -7.60 15.99
C ASN A 6 26.99 -7.52 16.33
N ALA A 7 26.58 -6.32 16.70
CA ALA A 7 25.19 -5.93 16.66
C ALA A 7 24.74 -6.10 15.20
N MET A 8 24.08 -7.21 14.88
CA MET A 8 23.23 -7.33 13.70
C MET A 8 21.99 -6.47 13.96
N VAL A 9 22.19 -5.16 14.05
CA VAL A 9 21.14 -4.23 13.67
C VAL A 9 21.04 -4.44 12.17
N GLU A 10 20.25 -5.43 11.74
CA GLU A 10 19.75 -5.45 10.38
C GLU A 10 19.25 -4.03 10.12
N ARG A 11 19.92 -3.33 9.20
CA ARG A 11 19.54 -1.98 8.84
C ARG A 11 18.12 -2.09 8.32
N MET A 12 17.14 -1.71 9.14
CA MET A 12 15.76 -1.54 8.72
C MET A 12 15.79 -0.79 7.38
N PRO A 13 15.16 -1.32 6.32
CA PRO A 13 15.17 -0.67 5.04
C PRO A 13 14.68 0.76 5.22
N ARG A 14 15.35 1.72 4.60
CA ARG A 14 14.96 3.13 4.69
C ARG A 14 13.52 3.39 4.20
N TYR A 15 12.97 2.46 3.43
CA TYR A 15 11.64 2.53 2.85
C TYR A 15 10.94 1.20 3.10
N GLN A 16 10.42 1.03 4.32
CA GLN A 16 9.52 -0.06 4.65
C GLN A 16 8.08 0.46 4.57
N PRO A 17 7.20 -0.16 3.77
CA PRO A 17 5.78 0.16 3.79
C PRO A 17 5.15 -0.35 5.09
N ASP A 18 4.14 0.36 5.59
CA ASP A 18 3.31 -0.11 6.70
C ASP A 18 2.42 -1.28 6.26
N VAL A 19 1.82 -1.15 5.07
CA VAL A 19 0.87 -2.12 4.52
C VAL A 19 1.14 -2.34 3.03
N ILE A 20 1.07 -3.60 2.59
CA ILE A 20 0.94 -4.02 1.20
C ILE A 20 -0.45 -4.65 1.04
N LYS A 21 -1.30 -4.05 0.19
CA LYS A 21 -2.67 -4.49 -0.04
C LYS A 21 -2.97 -4.58 -1.54
N GLY A 22 -3.67 -5.63 -1.94
CA GLY A 22 -4.03 -5.91 -3.33
C GLY A 22 -4.43 -7.38 -3.52
N ASP A 23 -4.65 -7.82 -4.74
CA ASP A 23 -4.89 -9.25 -5.04
C ASP A 23 -3.62 -10.11 -5.10
N MET A 24 -2.45 -9.49 -4.94
CA MET A 24 -1.13 -10.14 -4.95
C MET A 24 -0.75 -10.80 -6.29
N ASP A 25 -1.44 -10.48 -7.39
CA ASP A 25 -1.17 -11.09 -8.70
C ASP A 25 0.07 -10.50 -9.40
N SER A 26 0.44 -9.28 -9.04
CA SER A 26 1.50 -8.49 -9.67
C SER A 26 2.78 -8.47 -8.83
N ILE A 27 2.70 -8.74 -7.53
CA ILE A 27 3.86 -8.75 -6.64
C ILE A 27 4.60 -10.09 -6.73
N ARG A 28 5.94 -10.03 -6.79
CA ARG A 28 6.75 -11.25 -6.74
C ARG A 28 6.78 -11.82 -5.32
N TYR A 29 6.69 -13.14 -5.21
CA TYR A 29 6.66 -13.84 -3.92
C TYR A 29 7.84 -13.47 -3.01
N GLU A 30 9.06 -13.39 -3.54
CA GLU A 30 10.24 -13.05 -2.75
C GLU A 30 10.22 -11.61 -2.22
N VAL A 31 9.56 -10.68 -2.94
CA VAL A 31 9.40 -9.29 -2.52
C VAL A 31 8.38 -9.20 -1.38
N LEU A 32 7.24 -9.88 -1.53
CA LEU A 32 6.21 -9.94 -0.49
C LEU A 32 6.79 -10.56 0.80
N ASN A 33 7.42 -11.72 0.69
CA ASN A 33 8.06 -12.42 1.81
C ASN A 33 9.14 -11.57 2.50
N PHE A 34 9.92 -10.80 1.74
CA PHE A 34 10.91 -9.89 2.30
C PHE A 34 10.27 -8.83 3.19
N TYR A 35 9.26 -8.10 2.70
CA TYR A 35 8.62 -7.04 3.48
C TYR A 35 7.77 -7.58 4.64
N THR A 36 7.09 -8.72 4.47
CA THR A 36 6.35 -9.37 5.56
C THR A 36 7.27 -9.78 6.71
N LYS A 37 8.47 -10.30 6.42
CA LYS A 37 9.47 -10.64 7.47
C LYS A 37 10.00 -9.42 8.22
N LEU A 38 9.97 -8.26 7.59
CA LEU A 38 10.36 -6.99 8.21
C LEU A 38 9.22 -6.37 9.05
N GLY A 39 8.03 -6.97 9.03
CA GLY A 39 6.87 -6.52 9.80
C GLY A 39 5.90 -5.64 9.01
N CYS A 40 5.98 -5.60 7.67
CA CYS A 40 4.93 -5.00 6.85
C CYS A 40 3.68 -5.89 6.87
N ASP A 41 2.50 -5.29 7.08
CA ASP A 41 1.24 -6.01 7.01
C ASP A 41 0.88 -6.30 5.55
N ALA A 42 0.70 -7.58 5.22
CA ALA A 42 0.28 -8.02 3.89
C ALA A 42 -1.20 -8.41 3.91
N ILE A 43 -2.05 -7.68 3.19
CA ILE A 43 -3.51 -7.90 3.14
C ILE A 43 -3.90 -8.36 1.74
N ASP A 44 -4.12 -9.66 1.61
CA ASP A 44 -4.57 -10.33 0.38
C ASP A 44 -6.07 -10.13 0.15
N GLU A 45 -6.40 -9.51 -0.98
CA GLU A 45 -7.76 -9.21 -1.47
C GLU A 45 -8.03 -9.87 -2.83
N SER A 46 -7.45 -11.04 -3.08
CA SER A 46 -7.61 -11.83 -4.31
C SER A 46 -9.05 -12.25 -4.59
N HIS A 47 -9.88 -12.34 -3.55
CA HIS A 47 -11.30 -12.71 -3.66
C HIS A 47 -12.18 -11.58 -4.24
N GLY A 48 -11.75 -10.32 -4.16
CA GLY A 48 -12.51 -9.15 -4.61
C GLY A 48 -12.04 -8.64 -5.96
N GLN A 49 -12.62 -9.14 -7.05
CA GLN A 49 -12.22 -8.81 -8.43
C GLN A 49 -13.00 -7.63 -9.05
N ASP A 50 -14.00 -7.10 -8.34
CA ASP A 50 -14.84 -5.99 -8.83
C ASP A 50 -14.19 -4.61 -8.66
N THR A 51 -13.00 -4.54 -8.04
CA THR A 51 -12.33 -3.27 -7.70
C THR A 51 -10.84 -3.36 -7.97
N THR A 52 -10.24 -2.24 -8.37
CA THR A 52 -8.79 -2.14 -8.61
C THR A 52 -8.00 -2.12 -7.30
N ASP A 53 -6.71 -2.45 -7.34
CA ASP A 53 -5.86 -2.36 -6.14
C ASP A 53 -5.81 -0.96 -5.56
N LEU A 54 -5.79 0.09 -6.41
CA LEU A 54 -5.85 1.47 -5.91
C LEU A 54 -7.13 1.72 -5.13
N TYR A 55 -8.29 1.25 -5.63
CA TYR A 55 -9.56 1.38 -4.90
C TYR A 55 -9.48 0.68 -3.53
N LYS A 56 -8.94 -0.55 -3.48
CA LYS A 56 -8.77 -1.33 -2.24
C LYS A 56 -7.88 -0.60 -1.23
N CYS A 57 -6.78 0.01 -1.69
CA CYS A 57 -5.87 0.80 -0.86
C CYS A 57 -6.53 2.08 -0.31
N ILE A 58 -7.20 2.86 -1.16
CA ILE A 58 -7.89 4.08 -0.71
C ILE A 58 -9.03 3.76 0.26
N SER A 59 -9.79 2.69 -0.02
CA SER A 59 -10.84 2.21 0.89
C SER A 59 -10.26 1.84 2.26
N HIS A 60 -9.12 1.16 2.29
CA HIS A 60 -8.44 0.81 3.53
C HIS A 60 -8.01 2.05 4.33
N ILE A 61 -7.37 3.03 3.69
CA ILE A 61 -6.99 4.29 4.32
C ILE A 61 -8.24 5.00 4.88
N ASN A 62 -9.29 5.15 4.06
CA ASN A 62 -10.53 5.80 4.47
C ASN A 62 -11.22 5.11 5.67
N ASN A 63 -11.09 3.79 5.80
CA ASN A 63 -11.65 3.05 6.92
C ASN A 63 -10.80 3.16 8.19
N LEU A 64 -9.49 3.39 8.05
CA LEU A 64 -8.58 3.63 9.17
C LEU A 64 -8.67 5.08 9.67
N THR A 65 -8.96 6.03 8.78
CA THR A 65 -9.06 7.45 9.13
C THR A 65 -10.41 7.76 9.79
N PRO A 66 -10.44 8.30 11.03
CA PRO A 66 -11.66 8.77 11.66
C PRO A 66 -12.33 9.88 10.86
N ASP A 67 -13.68 9.94 10.86
CA ASP A 67 -14.43 10.93 10.08
C ASP A 67 -14.01 12.40 10.35
N VAL A 68 -13.60 12.69 11.60
CA VAL A 68 -13.14 14.03 12.02
C VAL A 68 -11.80 14.44 11.39
N GLU A 69 -11.01 13.50 10.90
CA GLU A 69 -9.70 13.73 10.28
C GLU A 69 -9.73 13.60 8.75
N LYS A 70 -10.84 13.12 8.18
CA LYS A 70 -10.97 12.88 6.73
C LYS A 70 -10.84 14.14 5.89
N SER A 71 -11.27 15.30 6.42
CA SER A 71 -11.16 16.57 5.72
C SER A 71 -9.72 17.06 5.56
N ASP A 72 -8.81 16.62 6.43
CA ASP A 72 -7.40 17.00 6.41
C ASP A 72 -6.52 15.94 5.73
N LEU A 73 -7.12 14.83 5.29
CA LEU A 73 -6.42 13.71 4.69
C LEU A 73 -5.92 14.07 3.28
N CYS A 74 -4.60 14.11 3.10
CA CYS A 74 -3.97 14.26 1.80
C CYS A 74 -3.35 12.93 1.36
N VAL A 75 -3.87 12.34 0.28
CA VAL A 75 -3.32 11.11 -0.29
C VAL A 75 -2.56 11.41 -1.59
N LEU A 76 -1.24 11.18 -1.56
CA LEU A 76 -0.41 11.24 -2.75
C LEU A 76 -0.27 9.85 -3.38
N VAL A 77 -0.76 9.69 -4.61
CA VAL A 77 -0.65 8.43 -5.36
C VAL A 77 0.46 8.56 -6.42
N THR A 78 1.45 7.68 -6.36
CA THR A 78 2.56 7.62 -7.33
C THR A 78 2.38 6.47 -8.32
N GLY A 79 2.72 6.67 -9.59
CA GLY A 79 2.64 5.61 -10.61
C GLY A 79 1.22 5.28 -11.10
N ALA A 80 0.26 6.16 -10.83
CA ALA A 80 -1.14 5.97 -11.26
C ALA A 80 -1.38 6.19 -12.76
N LEU A 81 -0.46 6.88 -13.45
CA LEU A 81 -0.56 7.29 -14.85
C LEU A 81 0.73 6.93 -15.61
N GLY A 82 0.64 6.79 -16.92
CA GLY A 82 1.75 6.45 -17.83
C GLY A 82 1.84 4.96 -18.21
N GLY A 83 0.76 4.18 -18.08
CA GLY A 83 0.75 2.74 -18.27
C GLY A 83 -0.45 2.22 -19.06
N ARG A 84 -1.07 1.15 -18.55
CA ARG A 84 -2.28 0.56 -19.14
C ARG A 84 -3.44 1.55 -19.05
N PHE A 85 -4.00 1.94 -20.20
CA PHE A 85 -5.08 2.94 -20.28
C PHE A 85 -6.31 2.60 -19.43
N ASP A 86 -6.70 1.34 -19.40
CA ASP A 86 -7.82 0.86 -18.58
C ASP A 86 -7.55 1.01 -17.08
N HIS A 87 -6.31 0.79 -16.64
CA HIS A 87 -5.89 1.04 -15.25
C HIS A 87 -5.88 2.54 -14.93
N GLU A 88 -5.42 3.39 -15.85
CA GLU A 88 -5.45 4.84 -15.66
C GLU A 88 -6.88 5.37 -15.52
N ALA A 89 -7.79 4.92 -16.38
CA ALA A 89 -9.21 5.26 -16.27
C ALA A 89 -9.80 4.77 -14.95
N GLY A 90 -9.42 3.56 -14.50
CA GLY A 90 -9.76 3.04 -13.17
C GLY A 90 -9.25 3.92 -12.05
N ASN A 91 -8.01 4.40 -12.14
CA ASN A 91 -7.39 5.29 -11.15
C ASN A 91 -8.06 6.67 -11.10
N ILE A 92 -8.45 7.22 -12.25
CA ILE A 92 -9.23 8.46 -12.30
C ILE A 92 -10.61 8.25 -11.67
N ASN A 93 -11.25 7.10 -11.90
CA ASN A 93 -12.54 6.76 -11.30
C ASN A 93 -12.47 6.69 -9.76
N VAL A 94 -11.33 6.32 -9.17
CA VAL A 94 -11.12 6.37 -7.71
C VAL A 94 -11.31 7.79 -7.17
N LEU A 95 -10.84 8.83 -7.87
CA LEU A 95 -11.03 10.23 -7.45
C LEU A 95 -12.52 10.61 -7.39
N CYS A 96 -13.35 10.07 -8.28
CA CYS A 96 -14.79 10.29 -8.27
C CYS A 96 -15.48 9.53 -7.12
N ARG A 97 -15.08 8.27 -6.89
CA ARG A 97 -15.68 7.40 -5.86
C ARG A 97 -15.37 7.87 -4.44
N PHE A 98 -14.20 8.44 -4.23
CA PHE A 98 -13.77 8.96 -2.92
C PHE A 98 -13.77 10.50 -2.90
N SER A 99 -14.72 11.13 -3.58
CA SER A 99 -14.85 12.59 -3.64
C SER A 99 -15.11 13.25 -2.28
N SER A 100 -15.52 12.47 -1.26
CA SER A 100 -15.67 12.93 0.12
C SER A 100 -14.36 13.05 0.90
N LEU A 101 -13.25 12.49 0.38
CA LEU A 101 -11.89 12.66 0.92
C LEU A 101 -11.21 13.92 0.37
N ARG A 102 -11.98 14.83 -0.22
CA ARG A 102 -11.48 15.95 -1.02
C ARG A 102 -11.77 17.28 -0.36
#